data_AF-A0A812JIS1-F1
#
_entry.id   AF-A0A812JIS1-F1
#
_cell.length_a   1.000
_cell.length_b   1.000
_cell.length_c   1.000
_cell.angle_alpha   90.00
_cell.angle_beta   90.00
_cell.angle_gamma   90.00
#
_symmetry.space_group_name_H-M   'P 1'
#
loop_
_entity.id
_entity.type
_entity.pdbx_description
1 polymer ?
#
loop_
_entity_poly.entity_id
_entity_poly.type
_entity_poly.pdbx_seq_one_letter_code
_entity_poly.pdbx_strand_id
1 'polypeptide(L)'
;MDNNVRHKLKAEQLDVPLLLLLDWQHLYNRAIRQASRLPKLEAPPEASEDVHDTGPTDEKSREGKQKKNNGKRSEQEDADYDMLLAQVTKSKTAGVDREHIEFAEERLREMRKQGMHVNEGCNKENLRELMQWGKVTRCESTVDNEPCKAMPDCPCNEEVNCGEVLQIVPNAVQQCLREFGPEGDRELFDELSGSASAVEEGSVWKAGGKLIFSAFDRNQSVQALTRMLNNAGRTRCVRMLMQMVKYSEAEYGGYVTAIQINFHLTGESFHAQHRDIYSAKQRAGPSCTCTFKKCVGTVCYTVGSSRQCLLETMTDTFSAIKPCGADCTGRRERRWLHSGDAMYFNEAWNANHTHGIPAMENGQDTGPRISVAFLLGAE
;
A
#
# COMPACT_ATOMS: atom_id res chain seq x y z
N MET A 1 -20.61 -1.75 61.65
CA MET A 1 -20.40 -0.32 61.97
C MET A 1 -19.31 0.19 61.02
N ASP A 2 -19.54 0.25 59.71
CA ASP A 2 -20.47 1.14 58.99
C ASP A 2 -20.17 2.62 59.18
N ASN A 3 -19.50 3.22 58.20
CA ASN A 3 -20.13 4.15 57.25
C ASN A 3 -19.05 4.72 56.31
N ASN A 4 -19.11 4.44 55.01
CA ASN A 4 -19.83 5.23 53.98
C ASN A 4 -19.19 6.60 53.68
N VAL A 5 -18.28 6.64 52.70
CA VAL A 5 -18.13 7.81 51.80
C VAL A 5 -17.88 7.30 50.38
N ARG A 6 -18.98 7.24 49.62
CA ARG A 6 -19.02 7.25 48.15
C ARG A 6 -18.94 8.69 47.66
N HIS A 7 -18.25 8.89 46.53
CA HIS A 7 -18.41 9.94 45.47
C HIS A 7 -17.02 10.26 44.91
N LYS A 8 -16.73 10.38 43.61
CA LYS A 8 -17.50 10.38 42.36
C LYS A 8 -16.51 9.98 41.25
N LEU A 9 -16.71 8.85 40.59
CA LEU A 9 -16.17 8.63 39.25
C LEU A 9 -17.12 9.36 38.29
N LYS A 10 -16.67 10.47 37.70
CA LYS A 10 -17.35 11.07 36.57
C LYS A 10 -16.91 10.32 35.31
N ALA A 11 -17.91 9.78 34.63
CA ALA A 11 -17.78 9.21 33.31
C ALA A 11 -17.38 10.30 32.31
N GLU A 12 -16.23 10.11 31.66
CA GLU A 12 -15.96 10.63 30.32
C GLU A 12 -15.83 9.43 29.39
N GLN A 13 -16.97 8.78 29.13
CA GLN A 13 -17.15 8.03 27.90
C GLN A 13 -17.34 9.06 26.80
N LEU A 14 -16.27 9.33 26.06
CA LEU A 14 -16.32 10.08 24.81
C LEU A 14 -17.19 9.28 23.82
N ASP A 15 -18.34 9.84 23.49
CA ASP A 15 -19.19 9.47 22.35
C ASP A 15 -18.43 9.68 21.03
N VAL A 16 -17.60 8.70 20.68
CA VAL A 16 -16.98 8.55 19.35
C VAL A 16 -17.82 7.71 18.34
N PRO A 17 -18.91 6.97 18.68
CA PRO A 17 -19.64 6.20 17.66
C PRO A 17 -20.50 7.04 16.69
N LEU A 18 -21.00 8.22 17.07
CA LEU A 18 -22.00 8.94 16.27
C LEU A 18 -21.41 9.65 15.05
N LEU A 19 -20.21 10.23 15.16
CA LEU A 19 -19.53 10.90 14.04
C LEU A 19 -19.04 9.89 12.99
N LEU A 20 -18.64 8.68 13.41
CA LEU A 20 -18.27 7.59 12.49
C LEU A 20 -19.49 7.03 11.73
N LEU A 21 -20.66 6.96 12.38
CA LEU A 21 -21.91 6.56 11.73
C LEU A 21 -22.44 7.61 10.75
N LEU A 22 -22.29 8.91 11.07
CA LEU A 22 -22.77 10.00 10.20
C LEU A 22 -21.92 10.16 8.93
N ASP A 23 -20.59 10.05 9.02
CA ASP A 23 -19.72 10.03 7.84
C ASP A 23 -19.96 8.75 7.00
N TRP A 24 -20.17 7.61 7.66
CA TRP A 24 -20.49 6.36 6.98
C TRP A 24 -21.84 6.45 6.26
N GLN A 25 -22.89 6.94 6.92
CA GLN A 25 -24.20 7.13 6.31
C GLN A 25 -24.18 8.18 5.20
N HIS A 26 -23.36 9.24 5.31
CA HIS A 26 -23.26 10.25 4.26
C HIS A 26 -22.52 9.72 3.02
N LEU A 27 -21.43 8.98 3.20
CA LEU A 27 -20.68 8.32 2.12
C LEU A 27 -21.47 7.16 1.51
N TYR A 28 -22.18 6.39 2.33
CA TYR A 28 -23.09 5.33 1.94
C TYR A 28 -24.28 5.85 1.15
N ASN A 29 -24.96 6.89 1.66
CA ASN A 29 -26.06 7.55 0.93
C ASN A 29 -25.56 8.21 -0.35
N ARG A 30 -24.31 8.67 -0.41
CA ARG A 30 -23.70 9.19 -1.64
C ARG A 30 -23.50 8.06 -2.65
N ALA A 31 -22.92 6.93 -2.24
CA ALA A 31 -22.72 5.75 -3.09
C ALA A 31 -24.05 5.15 -3.59
N ILE A 32 -25.07 5.05 -2.73
CA ILE A 32 -26.40 4.54 -3.09
C ILE A 32 -27.16 5.52 -3.99
N ARG A 33 -27.10 6.84 -3.73
CA ARG A 33 -27.73 7.85 -4.61
C ARG A 33 -27.06 7.91 -5.99
N GLN A 34 -25.76 7.60 -6.06
CA GLN A 34 -25.04 7.48 -7.34
C GLN A 34 -25.45 6.19 -8.07
N ALA A 35 -25.60 5.08 -7.36
CA ALA A 35 -26.02 3.80 -7.96
C ALA A 35 -27.49 3.78 -8.43
N SER A 36 -28.39 4.50 -7.75
CA SER A 36 -29.83 4.53 -8.05
C SER A 36 -30.25 5.53 -9.14
N ARG A 37 -29.31 6.33 -9.68
CA ARG A 37 -29.55 7.29 -10.78
C ARG A 37 -29.26 6.74 -12.18
N LEU A 38 -28.93 5.45 -12.30
CA LEU A 38 -28.73 4.79 -13.58
C LEU A 38 -30.07 4.60 -14.32
N PRO A 39 -30.17 4.92 -15.63
CA PRO A 39 -31.34 4.55 -16.41
C PRO A 39 -31.46 3.03 -16.42
N LYS A 40 -32.67 2.52 -16.18
CA LYS A 40 -33.00 1.11 -16.40
C LYS A 40 -32.67 0.80 -17.86
N LEU A 41 -31.71 -0.10 -18.08
CA LEU A 41 -31.48 -0.68 -19.41
C LEU A 41 -32.76 -1.43 -19.77
N GLU A 42 -33.57 -0.84 -20.65
CA GLU A 42 -34.67 -1.55 -21.30
C GLU A 42 -34.08 -2.68 -22.14
N ALA A 43 -34.65 -3.87 -21.97
CA ALA A 43 -34.26 -5.05 -22.73
C ALA A 43 -34.44 -4.78 -24.24
N PRO A 44 -33.52 -5.27 -25.09
CA PRO A 44 -33.69 -5.14 -26.52
C PRO A 44 -34.91 -5.96 -26.98
N PRO A 45 -35.69 -5.47 -27.97
CA PRO A 45 -36.86 -6.19 -28.44
C PRO A 45 -36.46 -7.51 -29.11
N GLU A 46 -37.24 -8.54 -28.84
CA GLU A 46 -37.10 -9.89 -29.38
C GLU A 46 -37.17 -9.88 -30.92
N ALA A 47 -36.25 -10.60 -31.55
CA ALA A 47 -36.22 -10.81 -32.98
C ALA A 47 -37.22 -11.90 -33.37
N SER A 48 -38.20 -11.53 -34.20
CA SER A 48 -39.08 -12.47 -34.89
C SER A 48 -38.39 -13.06 -36.12
N GLU A 49 -38.49 -14.38 -36.28
CA GLU A 49 -38.11 -15.13 -37.47
C GLU A 49 -38.99 -14.77 -38.67
N ASP A 50 -38.40 -14.68 -39.88
CA ASP A 50 -39.06 -15.13 -41.11
C ASP A 50 -38.10 -15.23 -42.30
N VAL A 51 -38.51 -16.10 -43.24
CA VAL A 51 -37.75 -16.85 -44.25
C VAL A 51 -37.84 -16.21 -45.64
N HIS A 52 -36.75 -16.23 -46.44
CA HIS A 52 -36.65 -16.64 -47.86
C HIS A 52 -35.54 -15.95 -48.69
N ASP A 53 -34.61 -16.78 -49.17
CA ASP A 53 -34.14 -17.00 -50.55
C ASP A 53 -34.05 -15.85 -51.60
N THR A 54 -32.84 -15.65 -52.16
CA THR A 54 -32.46 -15.74 -53.60
C THR A 54 -31.39 -14.72 -54.03
N GLY A 55 -30.24 -15.24 -54.46
CA GLY A 55 -29.53 -14.78 -55.67
C GLY A 55 -28.59 -13.55 -55.60
N PRO A 56 -27.62 -13.46 -56.54
CA PRO A 56 -26.29 -12.89 -56.28
C PRO A 56 -26.01 -11.61 -57.07
N THR A 57 -25.15 -10.72 -56.56
CA THR A 57 -24.39 -9.77 -57.38
C THR A 57 -23.09 -9.29 -56.73
N ASP A 58 -22.18 -8.95 -57.64
CA ASP A 58 -20.77 -8.65 -57.51
C ASP A 58 -20.40 -7.35 -56.78
N GLU A 59 -19.09 -7.29 -56.52
CA GLU A 59 -18.20 -6.14 -56.66
C GLU A 59 -17.93 -5.19 -55.47
N LYS A 60 -16.62 -5.07 -55.24
CA LYS A 60 -15.85 -3.85 -54.94
C LYS A 60 -15.68 -3.41 -53.48
N SER A 61 -14.46 -3.69 -53.03
CA SER A 61 -13.53 -2.76 -52.35
C SER A 61 -14.12 -1.87 -51.26
N ARG A 62 -13.85 -2.24 -50.00
CA ARG A 62 -13.92 -1.30 -48.87
C ARG A 62 -12.64 -1.32 -48.06
N GLU A 63 -11.94 -0.20 -48.16
CA GLU A 63 -10.91 0.25 -47.23
C GLU A 63 -11.43 0.20 -45.79
N GLY A 64 -10.69 -0.48 -44.92
CA GLY A 64 -10.95 -0.55 -43.49
C GLY A 64 -10.66 0.79 -42.83
N LYS A 65 -11.65 1.67 -42.73
CA LYS A 65 -11.66 2.76 -41.75
C LYS A 65 -11.79 2.15 -40.35
N GLN A 66 -10.69 2.09 -39.60
CA GLN A 66 -10.71 1.95 -38.15
C GLN A 66 -11.54 3.11 -37.55
N LYS A 67 -12.77 2.80 -37.15
CA LYS A 67 -13.60 3.70 -36.33
C LYS A 67 -12.94 3.84 -34.96
N LYS A 68 -12.32 5.00 -34.73
CA LYS A 68 -12.08 5.55 -33.38
C LYS A 68 -13.44 5.68 -32.69
N ASN A 69 -13.76 4.76 -31.79
CA ASN A 69 -14.85 4.91 -30.84
C ASN A 69 -14.42 5.90 -29.75
N ASN A 70 -14.48 7.20 -30.06
CA ASN A 70 -14.62 8.23 -29.03
C ASN A 70 -16.09 8.25 -28.60
N GLY A 71 -16.45 7.32 -27.73
CA GLY A 71 -17.72 7.30 -27.02
C GLY A 71 -17.71 8.35 -25.91
N LYS A 72 -18.71 9.23 -25.94
CA LYS A 72 -18.96 10.31 -25.00
C LYS A 72 -18.95 9.79 -23.55
N ARG A 73 -17.97 10.22 -22.75
CA ARG A 73 -17.98 10.12 -21.28
C ARG A 73 -19.09 11.04 -20.76
N SER A 74 -20.23 10.47 -20.39
CA SER A 74 -21.20 11.16 -19.53
C SER A 74 -20.61 11.31 -18.13
N GLU A 75 -20.88 12.43 -17.48
CA GLU A 75 -20.46 12.81 -16.13
C GLU A 75 -21.04 11.90 -15.03
N GLN A 76 -20.74 10.60 -15.08
CA GLN A 76 -20.72 9.76 -13.89
C GLN A 76 -19.39 10.04 -13.20
N GLU A 77 -19.43 10.49 -11.94
CA GLU A 77 -18.25 10.45 -11.08
C GLU A 77 -17.75 8.99 -11.07
N ASP A 78 -16.68 8.71 -11.84
CA ASP A 78 -16.10 7.38 -12.04
C ASP A 78 -15.86 6.75 -10.66
N ALA A 79 -16.64 5.73 -10.30
CA ALA A 79 -16.44 5.02 -9.05
C ALA A 79 -15.05 4.35 -9.08
N ASP A 80 -14.18 4.73 -8.14
CA ASP A 80 -12.86 4.13 -7.98
C ASP A 80 -13.00 2.69 -7.45
N TYR A 81 -12.51 1.72 -8.22
CA TYR A 81 -12.54 0.29 -7.89
C TYR A 81 -11.89 0.02 -6.53
N ASP A 82 -10.73 0.63 -6.27
CA ASP A 82 -9.94 0.38 -5.05
C ASP A 82 -10.66 0.97 -3.82
N MET A 83 -11.32 2.11 -3.98
CA MET A 83 -12.12 2.71 -2.91
C MET A 83 -13.35 1.86 -2.57
N LEU A 84 -14.08 1.37 -3.58
CA LEU A 84 -15.25 0.51 -3.37
C LEU A 84 -14.84 -0.82 -2.71
N LEU A 85 -13.75 -1.44 -3.18
CA LEU A 85 -13.21 -2.68 -2.59
C LEU A 85 -12.87 -2.50 -1.10
N ALA A 86 -12.24 -1.38 -0.76
CA ALA A 86 -11.91 -1.06 0.62
C ALA A 86 -13.15 -0.85 1.50
N GLN A 87 -14.16 -0.18 0.97
CA GLN A 87 -15.44 0.01 1.65
C GLN A 87 -16.17 -1.31 1.87
N VAL A 88 -16.25 -2.18 0.87
CA VAL A 88 -16.85 -3.52 1.01
C VAL A 88 -16.15 -4.31 2.11
N THR A 89 -14.82 -4.30 2.13
CA THR A 89 -14.03 -5.03 3.14
C THR A 89 -14.28 -4.48 4.55
N LYS A 90 -14.31 -3.16 4.72
CA LYS A 90 -14.62 -2.51 6.01
C LYS A 90 -16.06 -2.81 6.45
N SER A 91 -17.02 -2.78 5.53
CA SER A 91 -18.44 -3.06 5.79
C SER A 91 -18.68 -4.48 6.30
N LYS A 92 -17.98 -5.48 5.74
CA LYS A 92 -18.01 -6.86 6.23
C LYS A 92 -17.57 -6.97 7.70
N THR A 93 -16.55 -6.21 8.08
CA THR A 93 -16.03 -6.21 9.45
C THR A 93 -16.94 -5.43 10.41
N ALA A 94 -17.59 -4.38 9.92
CA ALA A 94 -18.49 -3.53 10.71
C ALA A 94 -19.89 -4.13 10.92
N GLY A 95 -20.19 -5.31 10.36
CA GLY A 95 -21.49 -5.97 10.50
C GLY A 95 -22.60 -5.27 9.73
N VAL A 96 -22.27 -4.62 8.61
CA VAL A 96 -23.25 -4.02 7.70
C VAL A 96 -24.15 -5.10 7.12
N ASP A 97 -25.40 -4.75 6.83
CA ASP A 97 -26.38 -5.67 6.24
C ASP A 97 -25.82 -6.38 4.99
N ARG A 98 -26.03 -7.68 4.96
CA ARG A 98 -25.53 -8.59 3.94
C ARG A 98 -26.04 -8.22 2.55
N GLU A 99 -27.29 -7.76 2.42
CA GLU A 99 -27.87 -7.37 1.13
C GLU A 99 -27.08 -6.22 0.48
N HIS A 100 -26.65 -5.24 1.29
CA HIS A 100 -25.85 -4.12 0.80
C HIS A 100 -24.43 -4.53 0.41
N ILE A 101 -23.84 -5.46 1.15
CA ILE A 101 -22.53 -6.03 0.83
C ILE A 101 -22.60 -6.78 -0.50
N GLU A 102 -23.61 -7.64 -0.69
CA GLU A 102 -23.80 -8.43 -1.91
C GLU A 102 -24.02 -7.52 -3.14
N PHE A 103 -24.81 -6.45 -3.01
CA PHE A 103 -24.98 -5.46 -4.06
C PHE A 103 -23.66 -4.79 -4.47
N ALA A 104 -22.86 -4.36 -3.50
CA ALA A 104 -21.56 -3.74 -3.76
C ALA A 104 -20.54 -4.73 -4.37
N GLU A 105 -20.60 -6.00 -3.98
CA GLU A 105 -19.77 -7.06 -4.56
C GLU A 105 -20.15 -7.38 -6.01
N GLU A 106 -21.45 -7.36 -6.36
CA GLU A 106 -21.88 -7.46 -7.75
C GLU A 106 -21.31 -6.31 -8.57
N ARG A 107 -21.36 -5.08 -8.04
CA ARG A 107 -20.78 -3.91 -8.71
C ARG A 107 -19.27 -4.06 -8.93
N LEU A 108 -18.53 -4.56 -7.94
CA LEU A 108 -17.10 -4.86 -8.11
C LEU A 108 -16.85 -5.91 -9.21
N ARG A 109 -17.72 -6.93 -9.32
CA ARG A 109 -17.63 -7.95 -10.38
C ARG A 109 -17.87 -7.34 -11.77
N GLU A 110 -18.83 -6.43 -11.91
CA GLU A 110 -19.05 -5.69 -13.17
C GLU A 110 -17.85 -4.82 -13.55
N MET A 111 -17.36 -4.01 -12.61
CA MET A 111 -16.19 -3.15 -12.82
C MET A 111 -14.95 -3.96 -13.21
N ARG A 112 -14.81 -5.15 -12.62
CA ARG A 112 -13.75 -6.09 -12.97
C ARG A 112 -13.87 -6.60 -14.41
N LYS A 113 -15.08 -6.99 -14.86
CA LYS A 113 -15.33 -7.38 -16.26
C LYS A 113 -15.00 -6.26 -17.25
N GLN A 114 -15.11 -5.00 -16.81
CA GLN A 114 -14.75 -3.81 -17.58
C GLN A 114 -13.26 -3.45 -17.51
N GLY A 115 -12.44 -4.20 -16.76
CA GLY A 115 -11.00 -3.95 -16.61
C GLY A 115 -10.63 -2.84 -15.61
N MET A 116 -11.60 -2.26 -14.88
CA MET A 116 -11.37 -1.12 -13.97
C MET A 116 -10.52 -1.44 -12.73
N HIS A 117 -10.24 -2.73 -12.50
CA HIS A 117 -9.41 -3.22 -11.40
C HIS A 117 -7.91 -3.12 -11.65
N VAL A 118 -7.51 -2.72 -12.87
CA VAL A 118 -6.11 -2.52 -13.27
C VAL A 118 -5.88 -1.02 -13.47
N ASN A 119 -5.15 -0.38 -12.56
CA ASN A 119 -4.82 1.03 -12.72
C ASN A 119 -3.84 1.24 -13.88
N GLU A 120 -3.87 2.42 -14.49
CA GLU A 120 -2.88 2.83 -15.49
C GLU A 120 -1.45 2.68 -14.95
N GLY A 121 -0.56 2.11 -15.76
CA GLY A 121 0.83 1.83 -15.37
C GLY A 121 1.05 0.53 -14.60
N CYS A 122 -0.01 -0.16 -14.16
CA CYS A 122 0.08 -1.41 -13.38
C CYS A 122 -0.01 -2.69 -14.23
N ASN A 123 -0.02 -2.57 -15.56
CA ASN A 123 -0.05 -3.73 -16.45
C ASN A 123 1.27 -4.52 -16.40
N LYS A 124 1.21 -5.78 -16.82
CA LYS A 124 2.32 -6.74 -16.69
C LYS A 124 3.49 -6.37 -17.59
N GLU A 125 3.22 -5.80 -18.76
CA GLU A 125 4.21 -5.38 -19.75
C GLU A 125 5.09 -4.27 -19.18
N ASN A 126 4.48 -3.22 -18.61
CA ASN A 126 5.19 -2.13 -17.96
C ASN A 126 6.08 -2.62 -16.82
N LEU A 127 5.58 -3.54 -15.98
CA LEU A 127 6.38 -4.13 -14.90
C LEU A 127 7.58 -4.88 -15.46
N ARG A 128 7.41 -5.71 -16.50
CA ARG A 128 8.52 -6.46 -17.13
C ARG A 128 9.55 -5.55 -17.79
N GLU A 129 9.11 -4.45 -18.36
CA GLU A 129 10.01 -3.49 -19.01
C GLU A 129 10.81 -2.69 -17.98
N LEU A 130 10.17 -2.22 -16.91
CA LEU A 130 10.78 -1.28 -15.97
C LEU A 130 11.51 -1.99 -14.82
N MET A 131 11.00 -3.12 -14.32
CA MET A 131 11.56 -3.86 -13.18
C MET A 131 12.62 -4.87 -13.62
N GLN A 132 13.70 -4.39 -14.22
CA GLN A 132 14.81 -5.21 -14.67
C GLN A 132 16.06 -4.96 -13.83
N TRP A 133 16.74 -6.01 -13.39
CA TRP A 133 17.98 -5.87 -12.62
C TRP A 133 19.04 -5.06 -13.38
N GLY A 134 19.11 -5.18 -14.70
CA GLY A 134 20.04 -4.41 -15.54
C GLY A 134 19.83 -2.89 -15.50
N LYS A 135 18.69 -2.41 -14.99
CA LYS A 135 18.40 -0.99 -14.79
C LYS A 135 18.72 -0.51 -13.37
N VAL A 136 19.12 -1.40 -12.46
CA VAL A 136 19.37 -1.07 -11.06
C VAL A 136 20.59 -0.17 -10.93
N THR A 137 20.43 0.96 -10.25
CA THR A 137 21.49 1.95 -10.03
C THR A 137 21.99 1.95 -8.58
N ARG A 138 23.28 2.22 -8.39
CA ARG A 138 23.89 2.43 -7.08
C ARG A 138 24.37 3.86 -6.96
N CYS A 139 24.17 4.45 -5.80
CA CYS A 139 24.65 5.79 -5.47
C CYS A 139 25.63 5.71 -4.30
N GLU A 140 26.50 6.71 -4.19
CA GLU A 140 27.40 6.82 -3.04
C GLU A 140 26.62 7.18 -1.76
N SER A 141 27.01 6.56 -0.64
CA SER A 141 26.34 6.73 0.64
C SER A 141 26.79 8.03 1.31
N THR A 142 25.91 9.04 1.31
CA THR A 142 26.03 10.22 2.18
C THR A 142 24.90 10.23 3.21
N VAL A 143 25.20 10.65 4.43
CA VAL A 143 24.16 10.99 5.42
C VAL A 143 24.05 12.49 5.46
N ASP A 144 22.87 13.01 5.14
CA ASP A 144 22.57 14.42 5.26
C ASP A 144 21.65 14.62 6.47
N ASN A 145 22.09 15.45 7.41
CA ASN A 145 21.43 15.66 8.70
C ASN A 145 21.19 17.16 8.88
N GLU A 146 19.92 17.55 8.87
CA GLU A 146 19.47 18.91 9.05
C GLU A 146 18.83 19.04 10.45
N PRO A 147 19.59 19.48 11.48
CA PRO A 147 19.03 19.71 12.79
C PRO A 147 18.07 20.90 12.78
N CYS A 148 17.12 20.91 13.71
CA CYS A 148 16.32 22.09 14.02
C CYS A 148 17.22 23.26 14.43
N LYS A 149 17.03 24.39 13.76
CA LYS A 149 17.83 25.61 13.95
C LYS A 149 17.20 26.61 14.92
N ALA A 150 16.00 26.33 15.42
CA ALA A 150 15.25 27.26 16.27
C ALA A 150 15.92 27.44 17.65
N MET A 151 16.47 26.37 18.23
CA MET A 151 17.30 26.44 19.44
C MET A 151 18.49 25.45 19.36
N PRO A 152 19.69 25.81 19.86
CA PRO A 152 20.87 24.92 19.82
C PRO A 152 20.65 23.56 20.49
N ASP A 153 19.82 23.51 21.53
CA ASP A 153 19.49 22.35 22.36
C ASP A 153 18.03 21.89 22.16
N CYS A 154 17.49 22.03 20.94
CA CYS A 154 16.15 21.48 20.65
C CYS A 154 16.09 20.00 21.04
N PRO A 155 15.12 19.57 21.87
CA PRO A 155 14.92 18.15 22.19
C PRO A 155 14.70 17.28 20.94
N CYS A 156 14.20 17.89 19.87
CA CYS A 156 14.02 17.24 18.57
C CYS A 156 15.33 16.89 17.85
N ASN A 157 16.47 17.43 18.27
CA ASN A 157 17.78 17.15 17.68
C ASN A 157 18.46 15.92 18.31
N GLU A 158 17.90 15.37 19.39
CA GLU A 158 18.40 14.12 19.97
C GLU A 158 18.28 12.98 18.94
N GLU A 159 19.34 12.18 18.80
CA GLU A 159 19.36 11.12 17.79
C GLU A 159 18.43 9.96 18.13
N VAL A 160 18.28 9.66 19.43
CA VAL A 160 17.45 8.57 19.95
C VAL A 160 16.91 8.99 21.32
N ASN A 161 15.59 9.08 21.47
CA ASN A 161 14.96 9.27 22.79
C ASN A 161 14.84 7.94 23.55
N CYS A 162 14.52 8.00 24.85
CA CYS A 162 14.40 6.81 25.70
C CYS A 162 13.46 5.75 25.11
N GLY A 163 14.02 4.58 24.77
CA GLY A 163 13.28 3.43 24.25
C GLY A 163 13.06 3.43 22.73
N GLU A 164 13.45 4.48 22.01
CA GLU A 164 13.45 4.48 20.55
C GLU A 164 14.55 3.57 20.00
N VAL A 165 14.24 2.87 18.91
CA VAL A 165 15.23 2.11 18.15
C VAL A 165 15.03 2.40 16.68
N LEU A 166 16.12 2.80 16.01
CA LEU A 166 16.24 2.87 14.56
C LEU A 166 17.59 2.28 14.18
N GLN A 167 17.58 1.27 13.31
CA GLN A 167 18.79 0.56 12.88
C GLN A 167 18.77 0.41 11.37
N ILE A 168 19.93 0.60 10.73
CA ILE A 168 20.16 0.21 9.35
C ILE A 168 21.21 -0.89 9.36
N VAL A 169 20.85 -2.05 8.82
CA VAL A 169 21.68 -3.24 8.77
C VAL A 169 22.06 -3.51 7.32
N PRO A 170 23.31 -3.22 6.92
CA PRO A 170 23.77 -3.50 5.57
C PRO A 170 23.78 -4.98 5.26
N ASN A 171 23.46 -5.35 4.02
CA ASN A 171 23.48 -6.73 3.52
C ASN A 171 22.58 -7.73 4.30
N ALA A 172 21.56 -7.24 5.01
CA ALA A 172 20.61 -8.08 5.74
C ALA A 172 19.87 -9.08 4.84
N VAL A 173 19.54 -8.70 3.60
CA VAL A 173 18.86 -9.61 2.64
C VAL A 173 19.78 -10.76 2.27
N GLN A 174 21.06 -10.49 1.98
CA GLN A 174 22.04 -11.52 1.65
C GLN A 174 22.28 -12.45 2.84
N GLN A 175 22.36 -11.92 4.05
CA GLN A 175 22.47 -12.73 5.28
C GLN A 175 21.26 -13.65 5.46
N CYS A 176 20.05 -13.11 5.27
CA CYS A 176 18.80 -13.82 5.42
C CYS A 176 18.61 -14.91 4.34
N LEU A 177 18.96 -14.60 3.10
CA LEU A 177 18.69 -15.43 1.91
C LEU A 177 19.92 -16.20 1.41
N ARG A 178 20.94 -16.35 2.26
CA ARG A 178 22.19 -17.07 1.93
C ARG A 178 22.00 -18.47 1.35
N GLU A 179 20.89 -19.14 1.66
CA GLU A 179 20.57 -20.48 1.14
C GLU A 179 20.06 -20.48 -0.31
N PHE A 180 19.64 -19.32 -0.82
CA PHE A 180 19.13 -19.16 -2.19
C PHE A 180 20.26 -18.81 -3.17
N GLY A 181 21.31 -18.16 -2.67
CA GLY A 181 22.57 -17.90 -3.38
C GLY A 181 23.33 -16.71 -2.80
N PRO A 182 24.49 -16.37 -3.37
CA PRO A 182 25.35 -15.29 -2.88
C PRO A 182 24.79 -13.90 -3.19
N GLU A 183 23.94 -13.76 -4.22
CA GLU A 183 23.30 -12.49 -4.63
C GLU A 183 21.83 -12.45 -4.16
N GLY A 184 21.58 -12.74 -2.88
CA GLY A 184 20.22 -12.89 -2.35
C GLY A 184 19.30 -11.69 -2.58
N ASP A 185 19.85 -10.47 -2.67
CA ASP A 185 19.11 -9.24 -2.99
C ASP A 185 18.66 -9.19 -4.46
N ARG A 186 19.55 -9.56 -5.39
CA ARG A 186 19.21 -9.70 -6.82
C ARG A 186 18.18 -10.78 -7.03
N GLU A 187 18.39 -11.94 -6.43
CA GLU A 187 17.48 -13.07 -6.56
C GLU A 187 16.08 -12.71 -6.04
N LEU A 188 16.00 -11.98 -4.91
CA LEU A 188 14.73 -11.52 -4.37
C LEU A 188 14.08 -10.49 -5.28
N PHE A 189 14.85 -9.55 -5.84
CA PHE A 189 14.36 -8.57 -6.81
C PHE A 189 13.72 -9.25 -8.04
N ASP A 190 14.43 -10.22 -8.62
CA ASP A 190 13.97 -10.95 -9.81
C ASP A 190 12.73 -11.81 -9.50
N GLU A 191 12.70 -12.48 -8.35
CA GLU A 191 11.55 -13.29 -7.92
C GLU A 191 10.30 -12.45 -7.63
N LEU A 192 10.45 -11.31 -6.96
CA LEU A 192 9.33 -10.42 -6.68
C LEU A 192 8.78 -9.79 -7.95
N SER A 193 9.66 -9.27 -8.81
CA SER A 193 9.27 -8.67 -10.10
C SER A 193 8.63 -9.69 -11.02
N GLY A 194 9.24 -10.87 -11.17
CA GLY A 194 8.70 -11.97 -11.97
C GLY A 194 7.37 -12.50 -11.44
N SER A 195 7.20 -12.56 -10.11
CA SER A 195 5.94 -12.97 -9.48
C SER A 195 4.84 -11.94 -9.71
N ALA A 196 5.14 -10.65 -9.54
CA ALA A 196 4.19 -9.55 -9.77
C ALA A 196 3.64 -9.55 -11.20
N SER A 197 4.47 -9.88 -12.20
CA SER A 197 4.03 -9.99 -13.60
C SER A 197 3.31 -11.30 -13.96
N ALA A 198 3.21 -12.26 -13.03
CA ALA A 198 2.67 -13.59 -13.28
C ALA A 198 1.35 -13.88 -12.59
N VAL A 199 1.09 -13.22 -11.47
CA VAL A 199 -0.18 -13.31 -10.74
C VAL A 199 -1.34 -12.70 -11.54
N GLU A 200 -2.54 -12.82 -10.98
CA GLU A 200 -3.76 -12.20 -11.50
C GLU A 200 -3.60 -10.68 -11.63
N GLU A 201 -4.08 -10.11 -12.73
CA GLU A 201 -4.08 -8.66 -12.93
C GLU A 201 -4.89 -7.96 -11.84
N GLY A 202 -4.47 -6.77 -11.46
CA GLY A 202 -4.99 -6.07 -10.30
C GLY A 202 -4.30 -6.46 -8.99
N SER A 203 -3.48 -7.51 -8.90
CA SER A 203 -2.68 -7.79 -7.68
C SER A 203 -1.57 -6.75 -7.45
N VAL A 204 -1.22 -5.99 -8.49
CA VAL A 204 -0.38 -4.79 -8.42
C VAL A 204 -1.26 -3.57 -8.66
N TRP A 205 -1.16 -2.58 -7.77
CA TRP A 205 -2.05 -1.42 -7.77
C TRP A 205 -1.33 -0.16 -7.29
N LYS A 206 -1.85 1.01 -7.65
CA LYS A 206 -1.19 2.30 -7.38
C LYS A 206 -1.57 2.84 -6.00
N ALA A 207 -0.58 3.27 -5.23
CA ALA A 207 -0.81 3.91 -3.93
C ALA A 207 0.30 4.90 -3.57
N GLY A 208 -0.05 6.18 -3.40
CA GLY A 208 0.84 7.20 -2.84
C GLY A 208 2.22 7.28 -3.52
N GLY A 209 2.23 7.44 -4.85
CA GLY A 209 3.45 7.65 -5.65
C GLY A 209 4.20 6.39 -6.10
N LYS A 210 3.72 5.21 -5.73
CA LYS A 210 4.36 3.90 -5.99
C LYS A 210 3.32 2.85 -6.36
N LEU A 211 3.78 1.64 -6.68
CA LEU A 211 2.90 0.48 -6.80
C LEU A 211 3.03 -0.42 -5.58
N ILE A 212 1.95 -1.10 -5.22
CA ILE A 212 1.91 -2.09 -4.15
C ILE A 212 1.58 -3.44 -4.77
N PHE A 213 2.31 -4.47 -4.36
CA PHE A 213 2.03 -5.87 -4.69
C PHE A 213 1.46 -6.58 -3.47
N SER A 214 0.24 -7.10 -3.60
CA SER A 214 -0.50 -7.78 -2.54
C SER A 214 -1.38 -8.88 -3.13
N ALA A 215 -2.14 -9.59 -2.29
CA ALA A 215 -3.26 -10.37 -2.80
C ALA A 215 -4.27 -9.47 -3.54
N PHE A 216 -5.08 -10.07 -4.42
CA PHE A 216 -6.03 -9.36 -5.28
C PHE A 216 -7.01 -8.48 -4.49
N ASP A 217 -7.49 -8.98 -3.35
CA ASP A 217 -8.36 -8.28 -2.39
C ASP A 217 -7.62 -7.22 -1.54
N ARG A 218 -6.41 -6.83 -1.96
CA ARG A 218 -5.51 -5.91 -1.27
C ARG A 218 -5.04 -6.44 0.10
N ASN A 219 -5.24 -7.72 0.37
CA ASN A 219 -4.84 -8.34 1.63
C ASN A 219 -3.32 -8.54 1.67
N GLN A 220 -2.68 -7.92 2.66
CA GLN A 220 -1.24 -7.94 2.87
C GLN A 220 -0.80 -8.94 3.95
N SER A 221 -1.70 -9.77 4.47
CA SER A 221 -1.32 -10.83 5.41
C SER A 221 -0.37 -11.83 4.74
N VAL A 222 0.56 -12.38 5.53
CA VAL A 222 1.50 -13.41 5.08
C VAL A 222 0.75 -14.54 4.36
N GLN A 223 -0.32 -15.04 4.97
CA GLN A 223 -1.11 -16.16 4.44
C GLN A 223 -1.78 -15.83 3.09
N ALA A 224 -2.34 -14.63 2.93
CA ALA A 224 -2.97 -14.23 1.66
C ALA A 224 -1.93 -14.16 0.54
N LEU A 225 -0.79 -13.51 0.80
CA LEU A 225 0.30 -13.37 -0.16
C LEU A 225 0.87 -14.73 -0.55
N THR A 226 1.15 -15.63 0.41
CA THR A 226 1.70 -16.96 0.12
C THR A 226 0.72 -17.84 -0.67
N ARG A 227 -0.59 -17.75 -0.39
CA ARG A 227 -1.60 -18.50 -1.14
C ARG A 227 -1.68 -18.03 -2.59
N MET A 228 -1.73 -16.71 -2.81
CA MET A 228 -1.73 -16.16 -4.16
C MET A 228 -0.48 -16.58 -4.95
N LEU A 229 0.70 -16.46 -4.36
CA LEU A 229 1.96 -16.83 -5.01
C LEU A 229 2.03 -18.34 -5.32
N ASN A 230 1.60 -19.21 -4.39
CA ASN A 230 1.54 -20.64 -4.64
C ASN A 230 0.55 -20.99 -5.77
N ASN A 231 -0.62 -20.37 -5.80
CA ASN A 231 -1.60 -20.57 -6.88
C ASN A 231 -1.04 -20.15 -8.25
N ALA A 232 -0.14 -19.16 -8.28
CA ALA A 232 0.56 -18.73 -9.49
C ALA A 232 1.85 -19.54 -9.78
N GLY A 233 2.12 -20.63 -9.04
CA GLY A 233 3.32 -21.47 -9.22
C GLY A 233 4.63 -20.80 -8.78
N ARG A 234 4.56 -19.74 -7.97
CA ARG A 234 5.74 -18.94 -7.52
C ARG A 234 6.29 -19.44 -6.19
N THR A 235 6.53 -20.75 -6.10
CA THR A 235 6.95 -21.41 -4.85
C THR A 235 8.32 -20.94 -4.35
N ARG A 236 9.24 -20.57 -5.25
CA ARG A 236 10.55 -20.02 -4.86
C ARG A 236 10.42 -18.69 -4.13
N CYS A 237 9.67 -17.73 -4.72
CA CYS A 237 9.31 -16.47 -4.07
C CYS A 237 8.66 -16.68 -2.69
N VAL A 238 7.72 -17.63 -2.56
CA VAL A 238 7.11 -17.98 -1.25
C VAL A 238 8.17 -18.44 -0.25
N ARG A 239 9.08 -19.34 -0.64
CA ARG A 239 10.14 -19.82 0.25
C ARG A 239 11.06 -18.70 0.71
N MET A 240 11.43 -17.78 -0.17
CA MET A 240 12.28 -16.63 0.16
C MET A 240 11.56 -15.69 1.15
N LEU A 241 10.30 -15.33 0.88
CA LEU A 241 9.51 -14.51 1.80
C LEU A 241 9.35 -15.16 3.17
N MET A 242 9.08 -16.47 3.23
CA MET A 242 8.96 -17.19 4.50
C MET A 242 10.29 -17.30 5.25
N GLN A 243 11.41 -17.38 4.55
CA GLN A 243 12.73 -17.33 5.17
C GLN A 243 13.00 -15.95 5.78
N MET A 244 12.63 -14.88 5.08
CA MET A 244 12.71 -13.50 5.60
C MET A 244 11.77 -13.27 6.79
N VAL A 245 10.57 -13.83 6.77
CA VAL A 245 9.65 -13.80 7.91
C VAL A 245 10.33 -14.42 9.14
N LYS A 246 10.79 -15.66 9.04
CA LYS A 246 11.46 -16.36 10.15
C LYS A 246 12.68 -15.60 10.68
N TYR A 247 13.50 -15.08 9.77
CA TYR A 247 14.67 -14.28 10.14
C TYR A 247 14.25 -13.02 10.92
N SER A 248 13.23 -12.31 10.44
CA SER A 248 12.77 -11.06 11.04
C SER A 248 12.14 -11.27 12.42
N GLU A 249 11.34 -12.32 12.58
CA GLU A 249 10.74 -12.69 13.88
C GLU A 249 11.82 -13.06 14.90
N ALA A 250 12.87 -13.76 14.47
CA ALA A 250 13.98 -14.14 15.33
C ALA A 250 14.88 -12.96 15.71
N GLU A 251 15.18 -12.06 14.78
CA GLU A 251 16.12 -10.95 14.97
C GLU A 251 15.50 -9.77 15.71
N TYR A 252 14.27 -9.39 15.35
CA TYR A 252 13.64 -8.15 15.82
C TYR A 252 12.52 -8.38 16.85
N GLY A 253 12.13 -9.63 17.07
CA GLY A 253 11.03 -10.01 17.95
C GLY A 253 9.64 -9.72 17.37
N GLY A 254 8.62 -10.30 18.01
CA GLY A 254 7.24 -10.28 17.50
C GLY A 254 7.02 -11.23 16.32
N TYR A 255 5.78 -11.28 15.83
CA TYR A 255 5.42 -12.10 14.66
C TYR A 255 5.05 -11.23 13.46
N VAL A 256 5.38 -11.65 12.23
CA VAL A 256 5.03 -10.87 11.04
C VAL A 256 3.54 -10.97 10.77
N THR A 257 2.83 -9.85 10.98
CA THR A 257 1.38 -9.77 10.78
C THR A 257 1.01 -9.50 9.32
N ALA A 258 1.83 -8.70 8.64
CA ALA A 258 1.61 -8.25 7.28
C ALA A 258 2.94 -8.01 6.55
N ILE A 259 2.90 -8.19 5.24
CA ILE A 259 3.99 -7.96 4.30
C ILE A 259 3.50 -6.95 3.25
N GLN A 260 4.10 -5.76 3.24
CA GLN A 260 3.85 -4.74 2.23
C GLN A 260 5.03 -4.68 1.25
N ILE A 261 4.78 -5.05 0.00
CA ILE A 261 5.79 -5.00 -1.07
C ILE A 261 5.52 -3.77 -1.94
N ASN A 262 6.44 -2.83 -1.91
CA ASN A 262 6.35 -1.53 -2.55
C ASN A 262 7.31 -1.46 -3.75
N PHE A 263 6.77 -1.30 -4.95
CA PHE A 263 7.52 -1.16 -6.20
C PHE A 263 7.69 0.33 -6.55
N HIS A 264 8.95 0.73 -6.69
CA HIS A 264 9.38 2.04 -7.15
C HIS A 264 9.99 1.86 -8.55
N LEU A 265 9.22 2.20 -9.59
CA LEU A 265 9.62 1.88 -10.97
C LEU A 265 10.78 2.74 -11.47
N THR A 266 10.84 4.00 -11.02
CA THR A 266 11.80 5.03 -11.46
C THR A 266 12.10 5.99 -10.29
N GLY A 267 13.02 6.94 -10.52
CA GLY A 267 13.30 8.05 -9.59
C GLY A 267 12.12 8.95 -9.26
N GLU A 268 11.12 9.03 -10.12
CA GLU A 268 9.93 9.85 -9.91
C GLU A 268 8.97 9.24 -8.89
N SER A 269 9.02 7.92 -8.70
CA SER A 269 8.19 7.24 -7.72
C SER A 269 8.58 7.61 -6.30
N PHE A 270 7.61 7.70 -5.40
CA PHE A 270 7.83 8.10 -4.01
C PHE A 270 7.02 7.27 -3.02
N HIS A 271 7.41 7.32 -1.76
CA HIS A 271 6.68 6.84 -0.60
C HIS A 271 6.49 8.04 0.32
N ALA A 272 5.25 8.53 0.44
CA ALA A 272 4.94 9.73 1.20
C ALA A 272 5.46 9.64 2.65
N GLN A 273 5.78 10.78 3.27
CA GLN A 273 6.09 10.83 4.70
C GLN A 273 4.90 10.36 5.54
N HIS A 274 5.12 9.41 6.44
CA HIS A 274 4.10 8.95 7.38
C HIS A 274 4.72 8.23 8.58
N ARG A 275 3.84 7.94 9.55
CA ARG A 275 4.02 6.91 10.57
C ARG A 275 3.31 5.64 10.10
N ASP A 276 3.91 4.50 10.37
CA ASP A 276 3.22 3.22 10.17
C ASP A 276 2.03 3.11 11.12
N ILE A 277 1.04 2.32 10.71
CA ILE A 277 -0.19 2.08 11.48
C ILE A 277 0.02 0.86 12.38
N TYR A 278 0.25 1.11 13.67
CA TYR A 278 0.52 0.08 14.67
C TYR A 278 -0.72 -0.28 15.51
N SER A 279 -1.89 0.30 15.23
CA SER A 279 -3.12 -0.08 15.92
C SER A 279 -4.37 0.21 15.10
N ALA A 280 -5.46 -0.51 15.41
CA ALA A 280 -6.78 -0.28 14.82
C ALA A 280 -7.39 1.10 15.14
N LYS A 281 -6.80 1.86 16.08
CA LYS A 281 -7.26 3.22 16.42
C LYS A 281 -6.78 4.27 15.43
N GLN A 282 -5.77 3.98 14.63
CA GLN A 282 -5.23 4.87 13.62
C GLN A 282 -6.01 4.69 12.30
N ARG A 283 -6.31 5.81 11.63
CA ARG A 283 -7.04 5.79 10.36
C ARG A 283 -6.12 5.37 9.22
N ALA A 284 -6.46 4.28 8.55
CA ALA A 284 -5.84 3.92 7.28
C ALA A 284 -6.44 4.71 6.11
N GLY A 285 -5.71 4.74 5.00
CA GLY A 285 -6.17 5.39 3.77
C GLY A 285 -7.54 4.85 3.29
N PRO A 286 -8.28 5.63 2.48
CA PRO A 286 -9.62 5.28 2.03
C PRO A 286 -9.66 3.92 1.33
N SER A 287 -8.63 3.62 0.51
CA SER A 287 -8.48 2.38 -0.26
C SER A 287 -7.80 1.23 0.49
N CYS A 288 -7.48 1.39 1.78
CA CYS A 288 -6.85 0.33 2.57
C CYS A 288 -7.87 -0.71 3.05
N THR A 289 -7.60 -2.00 2.82
CA THR A 289 -8.41 -3.14 3.29
C THR A 289 -7.86 -3.81 4.55
N CYS A 290 -6.75 -3.33 5.11
CA CYS A 290 -6.05 -4.00 6.21
C CYS A 290 -6.83 -3.97 7.52
N THR A 291 -6.78 -5.08 8.26
CA THR A 291 -7.16 -5.14 9.67
C THR A 291 -5.91 -5.06 10.53
N PHE A 292 -5.71 -3.95 11.23
CA PHE A 292 -4.48 -3.71 11.99
C PHE A 292 -4.50 -4.41 13.34
N LYS A 293 -3.49 -5.24 13.58
CA LYS A 293 -3.14 -5.73 14.91
C LYS A 293 -2.18 -4.75 15.59
N LYS A 294 -2.06 -4.84 16.91
CA LYS A 294 -1.05 -4.04 17.62
C LYS A 294 0.34 -4.46 17.13
N CYS A 295 1.12 -3.51 16.62
CA CYS A 295 2.48 -3.76 16.16
C CYS A 295 3.49 -3.12 17.12
N VAL A 296 4.67 -3.74 17.23
CA VAL A 296 5.79 -3.32 18.09
C VAL A 296 6.98 -2.79 17.30
N GLY A 297 6.99 -3.00 15.98
CA GLY A 297 8.02 -2.50 15.08
C GLY A 297 7.77 -2.84 13.62
N THR A 298 8.62 -2.30 12.76
CA THR A 298 8.65 -2.56 11.32
C THR A 298 10.09 -2.83 10.91
N VAL A 299 10.29 -3.85 10.07
CA VAL A 299 11.54 -4.01 9.31
C VAL A 299 11.26 -3.83 7.83
N CYS A 300 12.04 -2.96 7.20
CA CYS A 300 11.95 -2.60 5.78
C CYS A 300 13.21 -3.05 5.05
N TYR A 301 13.12 -4.13 4.29
CA TYR A 301 14.20 -4.57 3.41
C TYR A 301 14.17 -3.81 2.09
N THR A 302 15.34 -3.51 1.54
CA THR A 302 15.51 -2.85 0.25
C THR A 302 16.21 -3.78 -0.74
N VAL A 303 15.67 -3.91 -1.95
CA VAL A 303 16.36 -4.55 -3.09
C VAL A 303 16.23 -3.70 -4.35
N GLY A 304 17.25 -3.73 -5.20
CA GLY A 304 17.32 -2.90 -6.41
C GLY A 304 18.00 -1.55 -6.16
N SER A 305 17.51 -0.50 -6.81
CA SER A 305 18.25 0.76 -6.88
C SER A 305 18.36 1.47 -5.54
N SER A 306 19.47 2.18 -5.35
CA SER A 306 19.68 2.98 -4.14
C SER A 306 18.70 4.15 -4.09
N ARG A 307 18.10 4.42 -2.93
CA ARG A 307 17.22 5.58 -2.73
C ARG A 307 17.46 6.20 -1.36
N GLN A 308 17.29 7.51 -1.29
CA GLN A 308 17.24 8.20 0.00
C GLN A 308 15.94 7.85 0.72
N CYS A 309 16.05 7.47 1.99
CA CYS A 309 14.97 7.52 2.95
C CYS A 309 15.07 8.85 3.70
N LEU A 310 13.97 9.59 3.76
CA LEU A 310 13.84 10.79 4.57
C LEU A 310 13.18 10.39 5.90
N LEU A 311 13.82 10.75 7.00
CA LEU A 311 13.38 10.55 8.37
C LEU A 311 13.18 11.93 8.99
N GLU A 312 12.04 12.17 9.63
CA GLU A 312 11.75 13.46 10.27
C GLU A 312 11.29 13.24 11.71
N THR A 313 11.88 13.99 12.65
CA THR A 313 11.42 14.04 14.03
C THR A 313 10.25 14.99 14.14
N MET A 314 9.10 14.46 14.55
CA MET A 314 7.86 15.22 14.67
C MET A 314 7.72 15.79 16.08
N THR A 315 7.09 16.96 16.16
CA THR A 315 6.70 17.59 17.44
C THR A 315 5.20 17.91 17.45
N ASP A 316 4.42 17.11 16.71
CA ASP A 316 2.97 17.22 16.65
C ASP A 316 2.30 16.59 17.89
N THR A 317 0.96 16.61 17.95
CA THR A 317 0.20 16.08 19.09
C THR A 317 0.33 14.57 19.31
N PHE A 318 0.91 13.84 18.35
CA PHE A 318 1.14 12.39 18.47
C PHE A 318 2.54 12.06 18.98
N SER A 319 3.48 13.02 18.88
CA SER A 319 4.84 12.88 19.38
C SER A 319 4.93 13.20 20.87
N ALA A 320 5.78 12.47 21.58
CA ALA A 320 6.17 12.80 22.96
C ALA A 320 7.20 13.95 23.00
N ILE A 321 7.84 14.28 21.87
CA ILE A 321 8.87 15.31 21.77
C ILE A 321 8.21 16.68 21.71
N LYS A 322 8.53 17.51 22.70
CA LYS A 322 7.99 18.88 22.77
C LYS A 322 8.73 19.79 21.78
N PRO A 323 8.02 20.68 21.07
CA PRO A 323 8.66 21.69 20.24
C PRO A 323 9.46 22.66 21.12
N CYS A 324 10.62 23.10 20.64
CA CYS A 324 11.47 24.08 21.34
C CYS A 324 10.96 25.53 21.21
N GLY A 325 9.88 25.75 20.46
CA GLY A 325 9.30 27.06 20.18
C GLY A 325 8.35 27.01 18.99
N ALA A 326 7.76 28.15 18.62
CA ALA A 326 6.85 28.24 17.47
C ALA A 326 7.54 27.93 16.13
N ASP A 327 8.85 28.21 16.04
CA ASP A 327 9.66 27.99 14.83
C ASP A 327 10.32 26.60 14.79
N CYS A 328 9.94 25.69 15.70
CA CYS A 328 10.50 24.35 15.75
C CYS A 328 10.06 23.54 14.52
N THR A 329 11.01 23.25 13.62
CA THR A 329 10.76 22.49 12.39
C THR A 329 10.98 20.98 12.54
N GLY A 330 11.45 20.53 13.71
CA GLY A 330 11.97 19.18 13.87
C GLY A 330 13.34 18.99 13.21
N ARG A 331 13.93 17.81 13.44
CA ARG A 331 15.16 17.35 12.80
C ARG A 331 14.81 16.54 11.55
N ARG A 332 15.58 16.68 10.48
CA ARG A 332 15.46 15.87 9.26
C ARG A 332 16.76 15.14 8.98
N GLU A 333 16.62 13.91 8.54
CA GLU A 333 17.76 13.08 8.17
C GLU A 333 17.48 12.32 6.88
N ARG A 334 18.41 12.40 5.92
CA ARG A 334 18.38 11.62 4.68
C ARG A 334 19.47 10.56 4.73
N ARG A 335 19.06 9.31 4.62
CA ARG A 335 19.97 8.15 4.56
C ARG A 335 19.76 7.39 3.27
N TRP A 336 20.84 6.98 2.62
CA TRP A 336 20.75 6.05 1.50
C TRP A 336 20.45 4.64 2.00
N LEU A 337 19.48 3.99 1.37
CA LEU A 337 19.21 2.56 1.48
C LEU A 337 19.61 1.90 0.18
N HIS A 338 20.50 0.92 0.26
CA HIS A 338 21.03 0.18 -0.88
C HIS A 338 20.36 -1.19 -1.02
N SER A 339 20.56 -1.83 -2.18
CA SER A 339 20.16 -3.22 -2.37
C SER A 339 20.83 -4.10 -1.33
N GLY A 340 20.03 -4.83 -0.56
CA GLY A 340 20.49 -5.70 0.51
C GLY A 340 20.24 -5.16 1.92
N ASP A 341 20.02 -3.86 2.07
CA ASP A 341 19.89 -3.24 3.40
C ASP A 341 18.53 -3.53 4.05
N ALA A 342 18.52 -3.60 5.36
CA ALA A 342 17.30 -3.54 6.17
C ALA A 342 17.30 -2.27 7.04
N MET A 343 16.14 -1.62 7.15
CA MET A 343 15.89 -0.57 8.13
C MET A 343 14.86 -1.07 9.13
N TYR A 344 15.22 -1.18 10.40
CA TYR A 344 14.33 -1.54 11.49
C TYR A 344 14.03 -0.34 12.37
N PHE A 345 12.77 -0.17 12.75
CA PHE A 345 12.36 0.78 13.77
C PHE A 345 11.21 0.25 14.63
N ASN A 346 11.16 0.64 15.91
CA ASN A 346 10.17 0.15 16.87
C ASN A 346 8.98 1.12 17.07
N GLU A 347 7.99 0.71 17.87
CA GLU A 347 6.79 1.51 18.19
C GLU A 347 7.12 2.88 18.78
N ALA A 348 8.11 2.96 19.66
CA ALA A 348 8.54 4.22 20.27
C ALA A 348 9.08 5.19 19.21
N TRP A 349 9.92 4.70 18.30
CA TRP A 349 10.45 5.52 17.20
C TRP A 349 9.31 5.96 16.25
N ASN A 350 8.44 5.03 15.84
CA ASN A 350 7.34 5.34 14.92
C ASN A 350 6.30 6.32 15.52
N ALA A 351 6.21 6.45 16.85
CA ALA A 351 5.35 7.44 17.49
C ALA A 351 5.87 8.88 17.32
N ASN A 352 7.20 9.06 17.36
CA ASN A 352 7.83 10.36 17.39
C ASN A 352 8.40 10.81 16.04
N HIS A 353 8.58 9.88 15.10
CA HIS A 353 9.24 10.15 13.82
C HIS A 353 8.37 9.70 12.64
N THR A 354 8.53 10.35 11.50
CA THR A 354 8.01 9.88 10.21
C THR A 354 9.13 9.38 9.31
N HIS A 355 8.77 8.52 8.37
CA HIS A 355 9.68 8.08 7.33
C HIS A 355 9.00 8.09 5.97
N GLY A 356 9.82 8.11 4.91
CA GLY A 356 9.37 8.20 3.55
C GLY A 356 10.52 8.03 2.57
N ILE A 357 10.20 7.92 1.29
CA ILE A 357 11.16 7.84 0.19
C ILE A 357 10.78 8.95 -0.79
N PRO A 358 11.43 10.12 -0.72
CA PRO A 358 11.13 11.21 -1.64
C PRO A 358 11.44 10.80 -3.08
N ALA A 359 10.75 11.41 -4.04
CA ALA A 359 11.19 11.38 -5.43
C ALA A 359 12.62 11.93 -5.53
N MET A 360 13.40 11.42 -6.47
CA MET A 360 14.72 11.94 -6.74
C MET A 360 14.62 13.38 -7.24
N GLU A 361 15.64 14.19 -6.93
CA GLU A 361 15.71 15.55 -7.46
C GLU A 361 15.85 15.52 -8.98
N ASN A 362 15.35 16.56 -9.64
CA ASN A 362 15.34 16.65 -11.10
C ASN A 362 16.73 16.38 -11.69
N GLY A 363 16.83 15.38 -12.57
CA GLY A 363 18.08 15.00 -13.25
C GLY A 363 18.88 13.89 -12.56
N GLN A 364 18.51 13.46 -11.36
CA GLN A 364 19.06 12.24 -10.75
C GLN A 364 18.25 11.03 -11.20
N ASP A 365 18.71 10.34 -12.25
CA ASP A 365 18.08 9.10 -12.68
C ASP A 365 18.44 7.96 -11.72
N THR A 366 17.43 7.22 -11.31
CA THR A 366 17.58 6.01 -10.52
C THR A 366 16.64 4.95 -11.06
N GLY A 367 17.16 3.74 -11.12
CA GLY A 367 16.44 2.60 -11.60
C GLY A 367 15.34 2.10 -10.67
N PRO A 368 14.81 0.91 -10.97
CA PRO A 368 13.76 0.28 -10.18
C PRO A 368 14.26 -0.14 -8.81
N ARG A 369 13.39 -0.06 -7.79
CA ARG A 369 13.63 -0.48 -6.41
C ARG A 369 12.38 -1.14 -5.83
N ILE A 370 12.58 -2.10 -4.93
CA ILE A 370 11.50 -2.72 -4.15
C ILE A 370 11.79 -2.53 -2.67
N SER A 371 10.79 -2.08 -1.90
CA SER A 371 10.81 -2.21 -0.44
C SER A 371 9.92 -3.37 -0.02
N VAL A 372 10.41 -4.20 0.89
CA VAL A 372 9.62 -5.25 1.53
C VAL A 372 9.51 -4.92 3.00
N ALA A 373 8.36 -4.39 3.42
CA ALA A 373 8.10 -3.99 4.79
C ALA A 373 7.32 -5.08 5.53
N PHE A 374 7.83 -5.53 6.68
CA PHE A 374 7.16 -6.45 7.58
C PHE A 374 6.71 -5.72 8.83
N LEU A 375 5.41 -5.79 9.13
CA LEU A 375 4.85 -5.25 10.37
C LEU A 375 4.88 -6.34 11.45
N LEU A 376 5.61 -6.09 12.53
CA LEU A 376 5.83 -7.02 13.62
C LEU A 376 4.76 -6.81 14.70
N GLY A 377 3.89 -7.80 14.88
CA GLY A 377 2.83 -7.83 15.89
C GLY A 377 3.38 -8.09 17.29
N ALA A 378 2.74 -7.48 18.30
CA ALA A 378 2.92 -7.87 19.70
C ALA A 378 2.35 -9.28 19.90
N GLU A 379 3.06 -10.13 20.65
CA GLU A 379 2.59 -11.45 21.08
C GLU A 379 1.23 -11.43 21.80
#